data_AF-A0A7V8EJ15-F1
#
_entry.id   AF-A0A7V8EJ15-F1
#
_cell.length_a   1.000
_cell.length_b   1.000
_cell.length_c   1.000
_cell.angle_alpha   90.00
_cell.angle_beta   90.00
_cell.angle_gamma   90.00
#
_symmetry.space_group_name_H-M   'P 1'
#
loop_
_entity.id
_entity.type
_entity.pdbx_description
1 polymer ?
#
loop_
_entity_poly.entity_id
_entity_poly.type
_entity_poly.pdbx_seq_one_letter_code
_entity_poly.pdbx_strand_id
1 'polypeptide(L)' 'MQSSETLSALQKVTMALEEVQGSNWMLPTSDDPDDGPQPKTFLDLVKQYGGASVPESTLVALIDAVAPLCPELKVKWK' A
#
# COMPACT_ATOMS: atom_id res chain seq x y z
N MET A 1 18.33 -14.66 -3.62
CA MET A 1 16.90 -14.71 -3.97
C MET A 1 16.12 -13.45 -3.55
N GLN A 2 16.77 -12.33 -3.19
CA GLN A 2 16.11 -11.10 -2.69
C GLN A 2 15.36 -10.26 -3.74
N SER A 3 15.73 -10.38 -5.02
CA SER A 3 15.13 -9.57 -6.09
C SER A 3 13.65 -9.90 -6.33
N SER A 4 13.25 -11.14 -6.08
CA SER A 4 11.86 -11.57 -6.25
C SER A 4 10.93 -10.98 -5.19
N GLU A 5 11.41 -10.82 -3.96
CA GLU A 5 10.65 -10.22 -2.85
C GLU A 5 10.46 -8.73 -3.06
N THR A 6 11.52 -8.03 -3.49
CA THR A 6 11.46 -6.58 -3.75
C THR A 6 10.52 -6.27 -4.93
N LEU A 7 10.55 -7.09 -5.99
CA LEU A 7 9.61 -6.95 -7.11
C LEU A 7 8.16 -7.23 -6.67
N SER A 8 7.95 -8.25 -5.83
CA SER A 8 6.63 -8.56 -5.29
C SER A 8 6.10 -7.42 -4.40
N ALA A 9 6.99 -6.83 -3.59
CA ALA A 9 6.69 -5.69 -2.74
C ALA A 9 6.34 -4.45 -3.59
N LEU A 10 7.14 -4.17 -4.62
CA LEU A 10 6.90 -3.06 -5.55
C LEU A 10 5.56 -3.22 -6.27
N GLN A 11 5.25 -4.41 -6.78
CA GLN A 11 3.98 -4.68 -7.44
C GLN A 11 2.79 -4.38 -6.52
N LYS A 12 2.87 -4.78 -5.24
CA LYS A 12 1.83 -4.50 -4.25
C LYS A 12 1.69 -3.02 -3.94
N VAL A 13 2.81 -2.30 -3.81
CA VAL A 13 2.81 -0.85 -3.62
C VAL A 13 2.18 -0.14 -4.82
N THR A 14 2.48 -0.59 -6.04
CA THR A 14 1.87 -0.06 -7.26
C THR A 14 0.36 -0.30 -7.29
N MET A 15 -0.11 -1.51 -6.96
CA MET A 15 -1.55 -1.81 -6.93
C MET A 15 -2.29 -0.92 -5.91
N ALA A 16 -1.72 -0.74 -4.72
CA ALA A 16 -2.27 0.16 -3.72
C ALA A 16 -2.26 1.63 -4.19
N LEU A 17 -1.23 2.05 -4.92
CA LEU A 17 -1.15 3.40 -5.52
C LEU A 17 -2.22 3.61 -6.59
N GLU A 18 -2.45 2.63 -7.47
CA GLU A 18 -3.50 2.70 -8.49
C GLU A 18 -4.88 2.80 -7.85
N GLU A 19 -5.12 2.07 -6.75
CA GLU A 19 -6.40 2.13 -6.04
C GLU A 19 -6.65 3.48 -5.35
N VAL A 20 -5.64 4.02 -4.64
CA VAL A 20 -5.78 5.35 -4.05
C VAL A 20 -5.89 6.43 -5.13
N GLN A 21 -5.20 6.28 -6.27
CA GLN A 21 -5.33 7.20 -7.41
C GLN A 21 -6.76 7.17 -7.97
N GLY A 22 -7.34 5.98 -8.16
CA GLY A 22 -8.75 5.81 -8.54
C GLY A 22 -9.72 6.39 -7.51
N SER A 23 -9.33 6.36 -6.23
CA SER A 23 -10.06 6.95 -5.10
C SER A 23 -9.68 8.42 -4.83
N ASN A 24 -9.23 9.15 -5.85
CA ASN A 24 -8.88 10.57 -5.76
C ASN A 24 -7.82 10.88 -4.68
N TRP A 25 -6.78 10.05 -4.63
CA TRP A 25 -5.68 10.08 -3.66
C TRP A 25 -6.11 9.88 -2.19
N MET A 26 -7.21 9.16 -1.98
CA MET A 26 -7.73 8.78 -0.65
C MET A 26 -7.61 7.27 -0.44
N LEU A 27 -7.57 6.83 0.83
CA LEU A 27 -7.61 5.40 1.13
C LEU A 27 -9.01 4.87 0.76
N PRO A 28 -9.09 3.72 0.08
CA PRO A 28 -10.37 3.10 -0.22
C PRO A 28 -11.06 2.74 1.10
N THR A 29 -12.34 3.05 1.18
CA THR A 29 -13.21 2.71 2.30
C THR A 29 -14.25 1.72 1.79
N SER A 30 -14.25 0.49 2.29
CA SER A 30 -15.36 -0.45 2.03
C SER A 30 -16.60 0.01 2.78
N ASP A 31 -17.68 0.34 2.06
CA ASP A 31 -18.98 0.68 2.67
C ASP A 31 -19.59 -0.53 3.41
N ASP A 32 -19.11 -1.74 3.09
CA ASP A 32 -19.56 -2.99 3.66
C ASP A 32 -18.77 -3.36 4.93
N PRO A 33 -19.42 -3.47 6.10
CA PRO A 33 -18.76 -3.77 7.37
C PRO A 33 -18.23 -5.22 7.47
N ASP A 34 -18.61 -6.09 6.53
CA ASP A 34 -18.16 -7.49 6.45
C ASP A 34 -16.89 -7.66 5.59
N ASP A 35 -16.47 -6.62 4.85
CA ASP A 35 -15.36 -6.67 3.88
C ASP A 35 -13.96 -6.62 4.53
N GLY A 36 -13.90 -6.66 5.86
CA GLY A 36 -12.67 -6.68 6.64
C GLY A 36 -12.23 -5.32 7.18
N PRO A 37 -11.04 -5.25 7.80
CA PRO A 37 -10.58 -4.03 8.45
C PRO A 37 -10.24 -2.95 7.40
N GLN A 38 -10.86 -1.78 7.54
CA GLN A 38 -10.53 -0.65 6.68
C GLN A 38 -9.08 -0.17 6.89
N PRO A 39 -8.34 0.10 5.80
CA PRO A 39 -6.98 0.56 5.88
C PRO A 39 -6.92 1.95 6.49
N LYS A 40 -6.20 2.08 7.61
CA LYS A 40 -5.98 3.39 8.26
C LYS A 40 -4.80 4.14 7.68
N THR A 41 -3.86 3.41 7.07
CA THR A 41 -2.64 3.93 6.47
C THR A 41 -2.37 3.23 5.15
N PHE A 42 -1.55 3.84 4.30
CA PHE A 42 -1.17 3.25 3.01
C PHE A 42 -0.43 1.92 3.21
N LEU A 43 0.40 1.80 4.27
CA LEU A 43 1.00 0.53 4.65
C LEU A 43 -0.05 -0.54 4.97
N ASP A 44 -1.15 -0.17 5.64
CA ASP A 44 -2.25 -1.11 5.93
C ASP A 44 -2.90 -1.61 4.62
N LEU A 45 -3.16 -0.68 3.69
CA LEU A 45 -3.66 -1.02 2.35
C LEU A 45 -2.72 -1.97 1.61
N VAL A 46 -1.43 -1.67 1.57
CA VAL A 46 -0.41 -2.52 0.93
C VAL A 46 -0.32 -3.90 1.60
N LYS A 47 -0.53 -3.98 2.91
CA LYS A 47 -0.58 -5.25 3.64
C LYS A 47 -1.81 -6.09 3.29
N GLN A 48 -2.94 -5.47 2.96
CA GLN A 48 -4.14 -6.18 2.50
C GLN A 48 -3.89 -6.89 1.16
N TYR A 49 -3.21 -6.23 0.22
CA TYR A 49 -2.68 -6.86 -1.01
C TYR A 49 -1.57 -7.89 -0.73
N GLY A 50 -0.98 -7.81 0.46
CA GLY A 50 0.31 -8.37 0.77
C GLY A 50 0.33 -9.72 1.45
N GLY A 51 -0.79 -10.14 2.07
CA GLY A 51 -1.05 -11.44 2.69
C GLY A 51 0.21 -12.29 2.95
N ALA A 52 0.88 -12.06 4.09
CA ALA A 52 2.00 -12.84 4.64
C ALA A 52 3.27 -13.06 3.77
N SER A 53 3.33 -12.59 2.52
CA SER A 53 4.37 -13.00 1.57
C SER A 53 5.57 -12.03 1.45
N VAL A 54 5.45 -10.81 1.99
CA VAL A 54 6.52 -9.80 1.95
C VAL A 54 6.76 -9.27 3.36
N PRO A 55 8.01 -9.20 3.84
CA PRO A 55 8.30 -8.63 5.15
C PRO A 55 7.97 -7.13 5.18
N GLU A 56 7.37 -6.70 6.29
CA GLU A 56 6.94 -5.31 6.49
C GLU A 56 8.09 -4.31 6.28
N SER A 57 9.31 -4.64 6.74
CA SER A 57 10.48 -3.78 6.56
C SER A 57 10.77 -3.42 5.10
N THR A 58 10.52 -4.37 4.17
CA THR A 58 10.69 -4.13 2.73
C THR A 58 9.59 -3.23 2.19
N LEU A 59 8.34 -3.41 2.65
CA LEU A 59 7.23 -2.52 2.29
C LEU A 59 7.49 -1.09 2.78
N VAL A 60 7.96 -0.94 4.02
CA VAL A 60 8.28 0.35 4.62
C VAL A 60 9.40 1.05 3.84
N ALA A 61 10.46 0.35 3.45
CA ALA A 61 11.55 0.92 2.67
C ALA A 61 11.09 1.40 1.29
N LEU A 62 10.23 0.63 0.62
CA LEU A 62 9.65 1.02 -0.66
C LEU A 62 8.69 2.21 -0.54
N ILE A 63 7.84 2.20 0.48
CA ILE A 63 6.93 3.32 0.76
C ILE A 63 7.73 4.61 1.01
N ASP A 64 8.84 4.53 1.76
CA ASP A 64 9.69 5.70 2.03
C ASP A 64 10.32 6.27 0.74
N ALA A 65 10.72 5.39 -0.19
CA ALA A 65 11.26 5.80 -1.48
C ALA A 65 10.20 6.38 -2.42
N VAL A 66 8.95 5.91 -2.33
CA VAL A 66 7.85 6.31 -3.22
C VAL A 66 7.10 7.54 -2.69
N ALA A 67 7.01 7.72 -1.37
CA ALA A 67 6.34 8.85 -0.74
C ALA A 67 6.72 10.23 -1.33
N PRO A 68 8.00 10.57 -1.55
CA PRO A 68 8.36 11.86 -2.17
C PRO A 68 7.95 11.99 -3.63
N LEU A 69 7.66 10.88 -4.33
CA LEU A 69 7.23 10.86 -5.73
C LEU A 69 5.71 11.11 -5.87
N CYS A 70 4.94 10.92 -4.79
CA CYS A 70 3.48 11.05 -4.79
C CYS A 70 3.02 12.15 -3.82
N PRO A 71 3.31 13.44 -4.07
CA PRO A 71 2.94 14.54 -3.19
C PRO A 71 1.42 14.76 -3.10
N GLU A 72 0.66 14.22 -4.06
CA GLU A 72 -0.80 14.30 -4.09
C GLU A 72 -1.46 13.38 -3.06
N LEU A 73 -0.76 12.31 -2.63
CA LEU A 73 -1.26 11.38 -1.65
C LEU A 73 -1.20 12.00 -0.25
N LYS A 74 -2.36 12.47 0.23
CA LYS A 74 -2.50 13.13 1.56
C LYS A 74 -2.77 12.15 2.71
N VAL A 75 -2.80 10.86 2.43
CA VAL A 75 -3.11 9.84 3.43
C VAL A 75 -1.89 9.55 4.30
N LYS A 76 -2.11 8.98 5.49
CA LYS A 76 -0.98 8.52 6.32
C LYS A 76 -0.26 7.37 5.62
N TRP A 77 1.03 7.55 5.36
CA TRP A 77 1.85 6.52 4.71
C TRP A 77 2.09 5.29 5.59
N LYS A 78 2.34 5.50 6.89
CA LYS A 78 2.72 4.47 7.86
C LYS A 78 1.82 4.59 9.08
#